data_AF-A0A2A4RJX8-F1
#
_entry.id   AF-A0A2A4RJX8-F1
#
_cell.length_a   1.000
_cell.length_b   1.000
_cell.length_c   1.000
_cell.angle_alpha   90.00
_cell.angle_beta   90.00
_cell.angle_gamma   90.00
#
_symmetry.space_group_name_H-M   'P 1'
#
loop_
_entity.id
_entity.type
_entity.pdbx_description
1 polymer ?
#
loop_
_entity_poly.entity_id
_entity_poly.type
_entity_poly.pdbx_seq_one_letter_code
_entity_poly.pdbx_strand_id
1 'polypeptide(L)'
;MNDYTTNDAKNTDDSNDQPIIGLPGDERDVLISRVIDGIATSHDWTIFRALAAHDPSIWTELADTQSIQETMCTHVDHFVSIADHIELPGGLIDDQPMRTRLDIISKWGGWAAAAAILVVWFLGNPSLQSSNEITPITAGFGGSNILLDQAQPDQAFDQYLASGQSSGQVVGEMPEHIVIETRPMPDGTIEVLYLRQIIERQIIDHAYREMRDETGNVFPVPVKLSPRTTNSF
;
A
#
# COMPACT_ATOMS: atom_id res chain seq x y z
N MET A 1 16.27 40.80 71.36
CA MET A 1 16.27 41.40 70.01
C MET A 1 16.56 40.26 69.06
N ASN A 2 15.51 39.68 68.49
CA ASN A 2 15.53 38.78 67.32
C ASN A 2 14.05 38.54 66.98
N ASP A 3 13.63 39.16 65.89
CA ASP A 3 12.30 39.07 65.30
C ASP A 3 12.05 37.65 64.79
N TYR A 4 10.94 37.06 65.23
CA TYR A 4 10.36 35.89 64.58
C TYR A 4 9.35 36.39 63.55
N THR A 5 9.75 36.44 62.29
CA THR A 5 8.86 36.70 61.16
C THR A 5 8.01 35.46 60.89
N THR A 6 6.71 35.63 61.05
CA THR A 6 5.64 34.71 60.64
C THR A 6 5.74 34.44 59.13
N ASN A 7 6.07 33.21 58.75
CA ASN A 7 5.99 32.77 57.37
C ASN A 7 4.53 32.51 57.01
N ASP A 8 3.91 33.47 56.32
CA ASP A 8 2.66 33.30 55.59
C ASP A 8 2.85 32.21 54.52
N ALA A 9 2.35 31.01 54.82
CA ALA A 9 2.15 29.96 53.83
C ALA A 9 1.03 30.39 52.88
N LYS A 10 1.40 31.15 51.85
CA LYS A 10 0.56 31.47 50.71
C LYS A 10 0.26 30.16 49.97
N ASN A 11 -0.88 29.56 50.32
CA ASN A 11 -1.46 28.41 49.65
C ASN A 11 -1.89 28.87 48.25
N THR A 12 -0.96 28.79 47.29
CA THR A 12 -1.26 28.87 45.86
C THR A 12 -1.96 27.57 45.47
N ASP A 13 -3.25 27.52 45.81
CA ASP A 13 -4.23 26.72 45.10
C ASP A 13 -4.44 27.39 43.72
N ASP A 14 -3.38 27.38 42.90
CA ASP A 14 -3.52 27.50 41.46
C ASP A 14 -4.17 26.19 41.02
N SER A 15 -5.49 26.16 41.22
CA SER A 15 -6.40 25.24 40.56
C SER A 15 -5.94 25.14 39.12
N ASN A 16 -5.50 23.94 38.79
CA ASN A 16 -4.90 23.56 37.53
C ASN A 16 -6.01 23.53 36.47
N ASP A 17 -6.62 24.68 36.22
CA ASP A 17 -7.43 25.02 35.04
C ASP A 17 -6.50 25.16 33.84
N GLN A 18 -5.60 24.19 33.66
CA GLN A 18 -5.17 23.85 32.32
C GLN A 18 -6.47 23.51 31.60
N PRO A 19 -6.83 24.22 30.51
CA PRO A 19 -7.92 23.74 29.66
C PRO A 19 -7.60 22.27 29.42
N ILE A 20 -8.57 21.38 29.65
CA ILE A 20 -8.44 19.99 29.21
C ILE A 20 -8.27 20.13 27.70
N ILE A 21 -7.01 20.18 27.26
CA ILE A 21 -6.61 20.30 25.88
C ILE A 21 -7.18 19.03 25.31
N GLY A 22 -8.29 19.16 24.59
CA GLY A 22 -8.83 18.06 23.81
C GLY A 22 -7.63 17.53 23.06
N LEU A 23 -7.25 16.29 23.37
CA LEU A 23 -6.21 15.61 22.64
C LEU A 23 -6.53 15.82 21.16
N PRO A 24 -5.55 16.21 20.33
CA PRO A 24 -5.80 16.28 18.88
C PRO A 24 -6.49 14.98 18.49
N GLY A 25 -7.58 15.06 17.70
CA GLY A 25 -8.43 13.89 17.39
C GLY A 25 -7.62 12.64 17.02
N ASP A 26 -6.48 12.88 16.37
CA ASP A 26 -5.43 11.92 16.06
C ASP A 26 -5.01 10.99 17.21
N GLU A 27 -4.90 11.43 18.47
CA GLU A 27 -4.46 10.56 19.57
C GLU A 27 -5.55 9.60 20.05
N ARG A 28 -6.82 10.06 20.05
CA ARG A 28 -7.99 9.20 20.33
C ARG A 28 -8.07 8.10 19.28
N ASP A 29 -7.99 8.47 18.01
CA ASP A 29 -8.15 7.56 16.88
C ASP A 29 -7.01 6.52 16.85
N VAL A 30 -5.77 6.95 17.16
CA VAL A 30 -4.62 6.04 17.30
C VAL A 30 -4.82 5.04 18.45
N LEU A 31 -5.35 5.46 19.60
CA LEU A 31 -5.62 4.55 20.71
C LEU A 31 -6.72 3.55 20.37
N ILE A 32 -7.80 4.00 19.73
CA ILE A 32 -8.89 3.12 19.26
C ILE A 32 -8.33 2.10 18.27
N SER A 33 -7.58 2.52 17.24
CA SER A 33 -6.95 1.62 16.27
C SER A 33 -6.07 0.58 16.95
N ARG A 34 -5.18 0.98 17.88
CA ARG A 34 -4.31 0.04 18.59
C ARG A 34 -5.07 -0.98 19.43
N VAL A 35 -6.17 -0.57 20.06
CA VAL A 35 -7.03 -1.47 20.85
C VAL A 35 -7.70 -2.50 19.93
N ILE A 36 -8.20 -2.05 18.79
CA ILE A 36 -8.87 -2.89 17.79
C ILE A 36 -7.90 -3.89 17.15
N ASP A 37 -6.70 -3.44 16.81
CA ASP A 37 -5.64 -4.27 16.23
C ASP A 37 -5.04 -5.26 17.25
N GLY A 38 -5.42 -5.19 18.53
CA GLY A 38 -4.91 -6.07 19.59
C GLY A 38 -3.46 -5.78 19.99
N ILE A 39 -2.91 -4.63 19.61
CA ILE A 39 -1.53 -4.21 19.90
C ILE A 39 -1.43 -3.22 21.07
N ALA A 40 -2.56 -2.79 21.63
CA ALA A 40 -2.62 -1.89 22.77
C ALA A 40 -1.93 -2.48 24.02
N THR A 41 -0.98 -1.74 24.57
CA THR A 41 -0.28 -2.08 25.81
C THR A 41 -1.16 -1.81 27.04
N SER A 42 -0.75 -2.30 28.22
CA SER A 42 -1.45 -1.99 29.48
C SER A 42 -1.50 -0.49 29.78
N HIS A 43 -0.51 0.28 29.31
CA HIS A 43 -0.50 1.73 29.43
C HIS A 43 -1.55 2.38 28.54
N ASP A 44 -1.65 1.97 27.27
CA ASP A 44 -2.67 2.44 26.33
C ASP A 44 -4.09 2.18 26.86
N TRP A 45 -4.33 0.99 27.42
CA TRP A 45 -5.61 0.66 28.06
C TRP A 45 -5.94 1.56 29.26
N THR A 46 -4.93 2.02 29.99
CA THR A 46 -5.13 2.93 31.12
C THR A 46 -5.51 4.32 30.62
N ILE A 47 -4.82 4.82 29.60
CA ILE A 47 -5.12 6.12 28.96
C ILE A 47 -6.52 6.07 28.34
N PHE A 48 -6.83 5.03 27.58
CA PHE A 48 -8.13 4.84 26.95
C PHE A 48 -9.28 4.85 27.97
N ARG A 49 -9.13 4.11 29.09
CA ARG A 49 -10.16 4.12 30.15
C ARG A 49 -10.28 5.47 30.84
N ALA A 50 -9.18 6.18 31.06
CA ALA A 50 -9.23 7.53 31.62
C ALA A 50 -9.99 8.49 30.70
N LEU A 51 -9.72 8.43 29.38
CA LEU A 51 -10.45 9.20 28.38
C LEU A 51 -11.93 8.83 28.34
N ALA A 52 -12.24 7.53 28.30
CA ALA A 52 -13.62 7.07 28.21
C ALA A 52 -14.43 7.27 29.51
N ALA A 53 -13.76 7.42 30.67
CA ALA A 53 -14.40 7.83 31.91
C ALA A 53 -14.84 9.30 31.86
N HIS A 54 -14.11 10.14 31.14
CA HIS A 54 -14.46 11.54 30.90
C HIS A 54 -15.50 11.68 29.77
N ASP A 55 -15.35 10.91 28.69
CA ASP A 55 -16.24 10.89 27.53
C ASP A 55 -16.73 9.46 27.21
N PRO A 56 -17.93 9.07 27.69
CA PRO A 56 -18.49 7.75 27.42
C PRO A 56 -18.74 7.44 25.94
N SER A 57 -18.79 8.45 25.05
CA SER A 57 -19.02 8.23 23.61
C SER A 57 -17.89 7.44 22.94
N ILE A 58 -16.68 7.46 23.54
CA ILE A 58 -15.52 6.69 23.09
C ILE A 58 -15.80 5.19 23.14
N TRP A 59 -16.57 4.70 24.13
CA TRP A 59 -16.97 3.29 24.18
C TRP A 59 -17.91 2.92 23.03
N THR A 60 -18.82 3.83 22.67
CA THR A 60 -19.72 3.63 21.53
C THR A 60 -18.93 3.56 20.23
N GLU A 61 -17.99 4.47 20.00
CA GLU A 61 -17.14 4.45 18.81
C GLU A 61 -16.28 3.18 18.72
N LEU A 62 -15.69 2.72 19.83
CA LEU A 62 -14.96 1.45 19.86
C LEU A 62 -15.86 0.28 19.43
N ALA A 63 -17.08 0.21 19.97
CA ALA A 63 -18.04 -0.84 19.63
C ALA A 63 -18.48 -0.77 18.16
N ASP A 64 -18.77 0.43 17.64
CA ASP A 64 -19.13 0.65 16.24
C ASP A 64 -18.00 0.22 15.31
N THR A 65 -16.76 0.58 15.63
CA THR A 65 -15.58 0.22 14.83
C THR A 65 -15.32 -1.29 14.86
N GLN A 66 -15.49 -1.95 16.02
CA GLN A 66 -15.41 -3.41 16.12
C GLN A 66 -16.48 -4.10 15.28
N SER A 67 -17.72 -3.59 15.28
CA SER A 67 -18.80 -4.13 14.45
C SER A 67 -18.52 -3.98 12.95
N ILE A 68 -17.92 -2.86 12.54
CA ILE A 68 -17.50 -2.64 11.14
C ILE A 68 -16.41 -3.64 10.76
N GLN A 69 -15.41 -3.86 11.61
CA GLN A 69 -14.33 -4.82 11.35
C GLN A 69 -14.86 -6.25 11.22
N GLU A 70 -15.75 -6.69 12.12
CA GLU A 70 -16.38 -8.01 12.05
C GLU A 70 -17.15 -8.20 10.73
N THR A 71 -17.86 -7.16 10.31
CA THR A 71 -18.59 -7.14 9.03
C THR A 71 -17.61 -7.25 7.85
N MET A 72 -16.51 -6.51 7.87
CA MET A 72 -15.46 -6.59 6.84
C MET A 72 -14.82 -7.97 6.78
N CYS A 73 -14.45 -8.56 7.92
CA CYS A 73 -13.89 -9.91 7.99
C CYS A 73 -14.86 -10.94 7.39
N THR A 74 -16.15 -10.85 7.73
CA THR A 74 -17.18 -11.72 7.16
C THR A 74 -17.28 -11.61 5.64
N HIS A 75 -17.21 -10.39 5.10
CA HIS A 75 -17.23 -10.18 3.65
C HIS A 75 -15.96 -10.70 2.96
N VAL A 76 -14.79 -10.46 3.54
CA VAL A 76 -13.51 -10.96 3.01
C VAL A 76 -13.52 -12.49 2.96
N ASP A 77 -13.94 -13.14 4.04
CA ASP A 77 -14.05 -14.60 4.10
C ASP A 77 -15.01 -15.14 3.02
N HIS A 78 -16.14 -14.45 2.81
CA HIS A 78 -17.06 -14.80 1.74
C HIS A 78 -16.42 -14.68 0.35
N PHE A 79 -15.68 -13.61 0.06
CA PHE A 79 -14.99 -13.46 -1.24
C PHE A 79 -13.85 -14.46 -1.43
N VAL A 80 -13.07 -14.75 -0.39
CA VAL A 80 -12.04 -15.79 -0.41
C VAL A 80 -12.68 -17.14 -0.72
N SER A 81 -13.83 -17.44 -0.10
CA SER A 81 -14.55 -18.68 -0.39
C SER A 81 -14.98 -18.78 -1.85
N ILE A 82 -15.41 -17.69 -2.49
CA ILE A 82 -15.75 -17.71 -3.92
C ILE A 82 -14.51 -17.99 -4.78
N ALA A 83 -13.38 -17.33 -4.47
CA ALA A 83 -12.13 -17.51 -5.20
C ALA A 83 -11.63 -18.96 -5.13
N ASP A 84 -11.78 -19.62 -3.98
CA ASP A 84 -11.41 -21.04 -3.78
C ASP A 84 -12.23 -22.01 -4.65
N HIS A 85 -13.41 -21.61 -5.12
CA HIS A 85 -14.28 -22.44 -5.97
C HIS A 85 -14.11 -22.18 -7.47
N ILE A 86 -13.24 -21.24 -7.88
CA ILE A 86 -12.96 -21.01 -9.30
C ILE A 86 -12.02 -22.10 -9.80
N GLU A 87 -12.60 -23.19 -10.31
CA GLU A 87 -11.86 -24.17 -11.10
C GLU A 87 -11.44 -23.54 -12.43
N LEU A 88 -10.13 -23.39 -12.64
CA LEU A 88 -9.60 -23.01 -13.94
C LEU A 88 -9.93 -24.14 -14.93
N PRO A 89 -10.48 -23.83 -16.13
CA PRO A 89 -10.81 -24.85 -17.12
C PRO A 89 -9.56 -25.66 -17.46
N GLY A 90 -9.55 -26.90 -16.97
CA GLY A 90 -8.44 -27.81 -17.08
C GLY A 90 -8.15 -28.15 -18.53
N GLY A 91 -7.09 -27.55 -19.08
CA GLY A 91 -6.35 -28.22 -20.15
C GLY A 91 -5.83 -29.54 -19.59
N LEU A 92 -6.17 -30.63 -20.26
CA LEU A 92 -5.81 -32.05 -20.06
C LEU A 92 -4.33 -32.32 -19.68
N ILE A 93 -3.87 -31.87 -18.51
CA ILE A 93 -2.60 -32.28 -17.92
C ILE A 93 -2.94 -33.09 -16.66
N ASP A 94 -2.60 -34.38 -16.72
CA ASP A 94 -2.89 -35.37 -15.71
C ASP A 94 -1.98 -35.16 -14.47
N ASP A 95 -2.41 -34.27 -13.57
CA ASP A 95 -1.59 -33.74 -12.46
C ASP A 95 -1.89 -34.38 -11.09
N GLN A 96 -2.21 -35.69 -11.04
CA GLN A 96 -2.41 -36.39 -9.76
C GLN A 96 -1.23 -36.31 -8.76
N PRO A 97 0.08 -36.25 -9.14
CA PRO A 97 1.15 -36.15 -8.16
C PRO A 97 1.42 -34.72 -7.65
N MET A 98 0.82 -33.68 -8.26
CA MET A 98 1.16 -32.28 -7.96
C MET A 98 0.29 -31.68 -6.86
N ARG A 99 -0.95 -32.17 -6.70
CA ARG A 99 -1.89 -31.70 -5.66
C ARG A 99 -1.36 -31.89 -4.23
N THR A 100 -0.60 -32.94 -3.98
CA THR A 100 0.01 -33.20 -2.66
C THR A 100 1.15 -32.24 -2.30
N ARG A 101 1.74 -31.55 -3.28
CA ARG A 101 2.86 -30.61 -3.05
C ARG A 101 2.39 -29.15 -2.85
N LEU A 102 1.21 -28.81 -3.36
CA LEU A 102 0.64 -27.46 -3.20
C LEU A 102 0.07 -27.20 -1.80
N ASP A 103 -0.36 -28.24 -1.08
CA ASP A 103 -0.86 -28.13 0.31
C ASP A 103 0.21 -27.71 1.33
N ILE A 104 1.50 -27.84 0.97
CA ILE A 104 2.62 -27.43 1.83
C ILE A 104 3.02 -25.97 1.54
N ILE A 105 2.73 -25.45 0.35
CA ILE A 105 3.09 -24.10 -0.11
C ILE A 105 2.01 -23.07 0.26
N SER A 106 0.76 -23.49 0.44
CA SER A 106 -0.34 -22.62 0.88
C SER A 106 -0.12 -21.99 2.27
N LYS A 107 0.77 -22.55 3.09
CA LYS A 107 1.15 -21.97 4.40
C LYS A 107 2.19 -20.83 4.32
N TRP A 108 2.80 -20.60 3.15
CA TRP A 108 3.84 -19.57 2.93
C TRP A 108 3.55 -18.70 1.69
N GLY A 109 2.33 -18.77 1.15
CA GLY A 109 2.05 -18.49 -0.26
C GLY A 109 1.69 -17.07 -0.68
N GLY A 110 1.88 -16.03 0.15
CA GLY A 110 1.56 -14.66 -0.26
C GLY A 110 2.42 -14.13 -1.42
N TRP A 111 3.70 -14.53 -1.46
CA TRP A 111 4.67 -14.02 -2.45
C TRP A 111 4.75 -14.87 -3.72
N ALA A 112 4.48 -16.18 -3.60
CA ALA A 112 4.57 -17.10 -4.74
C ALA A 112 3.47 -16.85 -5.79
N ALA A 113 2.27 -16.45 -5.36
CA ALA A 113 1.18 -16.09 -6.26
C ALA A 113 1.52 -14.84 -7.10
N ALA A 114 2.13 -13.82 -6.49
CA ALA A 114 2.57 -12.61 -7.21
C ALA A 114 3.65 -12.93 -8.26
N ALA A 115 4.61 -13.79 -7.91
CA ALA A 115 5.65 -14.23 -8.85
C ALA A 115 5.06 -15.06 -10.02
N ALA A 116 4.09 -15.93 -9.75
CA ALA A 116 3.44 -16.72 -10.78
C ALA A 116 2.63 -15.85 -11.76
N ILE A 117 1.93 -14.81 -11.27
CA ILE A 117 1.20 -13.85 -12.12
C ILE A 117 2.18 -13.09 -13.02
N LEU A 118 3.34 -12.66 -12.51
CA LEU A 118 4.36 -12.00 -13.31
C LEU A 118 4.92 -12.91 -14.43
N VAL A 119 5.15 -14.19 -14.15
CA VAL A 119 5.66 -15.16 -15.13
C VAL A 119 4.64 -15.42 -16.25
N VAL A 120 3.36 -15.58 -15.90
CA VAL A 120 2.28 -15.77 -16.88
C VAL A 120 2.11 -14.55 -17.77
N TRP A 121 2.27 -13.34 -17.22
CA TRP A 121 2.19 -12.10 -18.01
C TRP A 121 3.36 -11.95 -18.98
N PHE A 122 4.56 -12.41 -18.58
CA PHE A 122 5.76 -12.37 -19.42
C PHE A 122 5.75 -13.41 -20.56
N LEU A 123 5.17 -14.59 -20.32
CA LEU A 123 5.08 -15.67 -21.31
C LEU A 123 3.77 -15.63 -22.14
N GLY A 124 2.74 -14.95 -21.64
CA GLY A 124 1.38 -15.01 -22.15
C GLY A 124 1.02 -14.01 -23.24
N ASN A 125 1.98 -13.35 -23.88
CA ASN A 125 1.71 -12.46 -25.02
C ASN A 125 2.14 -13.07 -26.38
N PRO A 126 1.45 -14.11 -26.89
CA PRO A 126 1.73 -14.67 -28.21
C PRO A 126 0.99 -13.87 -29.28
N SER A 127 1.46 -12.68 -29.62
CA SER A 127 0.95 -11.95 -30.80
C SER A 127 2.01 -11.83 -31.89
N LEU A 128 1.94 -12.81 -32.80
CA LEU A 128 2.21 -12.75 -34.24
C LEU A 128 3.65 -12.46 -34.71
N GLN A 129 4.34 -13.53 -35.16
CA GLN A 129 4.75 -13.65 -36.57
C GLN A 129 5.31 -15.03 -36.88
N SER A 130 4.53 -15.82 -37.62
CA SER A 130 4.97 -17.02 -38.32
C SER A 130 5.08 -16.70 -39.81
N SER A 131 6.29 -16.40 -40.27
CA SER A 131 6.70 -16.59 -41.66
C SER A 131 8.19 -16.95 -41.68
N ASN A 132 8.47 -18.12 -42.27
CA ASN A 132 9.76 -18.83 -42.31
C ASN A 132 10.86 -18.07 -43.07
N GLU A 133 11.51 -17.10 -42.41
CA GLU A 133 12.89 -16.73 -42.75
C GLU A 133 13.71 -16.62 -41.47
N ILE A 134 14.74 -17.45 -41.34
CA ILE A 134 15.75 -17.36 -40.29
C ILE A 134 16.62 -16.15 -40.61
N THR A 135 16.09 -14.96 -40.34
CA THR A 135 16.89 -13.76 -40.10
C THR A 135 16.69 -13.40 -38.63
N PRO A 136 17.76 -13.23 -37.83
CA PRO A 136 17.60 -12.75 -36.47
C PRO A 136 17.04 -11.34 -36.54
N ILE A 137 15.74 -11.20 -36.30
CA ILE A 137 15.08 -9.91 -36.16
C ILE A 137 15.51 -9.34 -34.81
N THR A 138 16.65 -8.68 -34.81
CA THR A 138 17.00 -7.73 -33.76
C THR A 138 16.00 -6.58 -33.88
N ALA A 139 15.12 -6.43 -32.90
CA ALA A 139 14.22 -5.27 -32.78
C ALA A 139 15.07 -4.01 -32.58
N GLY A 140 15.56 -3.46 -33.69
CA GLY A 140 16.38 -2.26 -33.74
C GLY A 140 15.51 -1.02 -33.56
N PHE A 141 15.28 -0.61 -32.32
CA PHE A 141 15.16 0.81 -32.04
C PHE A 141 16.57 1.39 -32.23
N GLY A 142 16.74 2.22 -33.26
CA GLY A 142 18.05 2.69 -33.72
C GLY A 142 18.84 3.39 -32.62
N GLY A 143 19.80 2.69 -32.02
CA GLY A 143 20.72 3.25 -31.04
C GLY A 143 21.12 2.24 -29.97
N SER A 144 22.29 1.62 -30.16
CA SER A 144 22.97 0.68 -29.24
C SER A 144 22.36 -0.73 -29.14
N ASN A 145 23.08 -1.69 -29.71
CA ASN A 145 22.92 -3.12 -29.43
C ASN A 145 23.43 -3.39 -28.01
N ILE A 146 22.61 -3.12 -26.98
CA ILE A 146 22.87 -3.65 -25.66
C ILE A 146 22.38 -5.11 -25.69
N LEU A 147 23.33 -6.05 -25.69
CA LEU A 147 23.05 -7.45 -25.41
C LEU A 147 22.35 -7.52 -24.04
N LEU A 148 21.07 -7.90 -24.01
CA LEU A 148 20.27 -8.01 -22.78
C LEU A 148 20.89 -8.94 -21.72
N ASP A 149 21.86 -9.76 -22.09
CA ASP A 149 22.57 -10.68 -21.19
C ASP A 149 23.60 -9.96 -20.28
N GLN A 150 23.84 -8.66 -20.47
CA GLN A 150 24.79 -7.89 -19.65
C GLN A 150 24.27 -6.53 -19.16
N ALA A 151 23.00 -6.19 -19.43
CA ALA A 151 22.45 -4.92 -18.95
C ALA A 151 22.36 -4.95 -17.42
N GLN A 152 23.15 -4.07 -16.76
CA GLN A 152 22.98 -3.84 -15.33
C GLN A 152 21.59 -3.21 -15.10
N PRO A 153 20.88 -3.55 -14.00
CA PRO A 153 19.54 -3.03 -13.73
C PRO A 153 19.44 -1.50 -13.82
N ASP A 154 20.46 -0.79 -13.35
CA ASP A 154 20.52 0.67 -13.44
C ASP A 154 20.56 1.18 -14.89
N GLN A 155 21.24 0.48 -15.79
CA GLN A 155 21.30 0.86 -17.21
C GLN A 155 19.93 0.69 -17.89
N ALA A 156 19.20 -0.38 -17.56
CA ALA A 156 17.86 -0.60 -18.07
C ALA A 156 16.90 0.49 -17.56
N PHE A 157 17.05 0.89 -16.31
CA PHE A 157 16.29 1.98 -15.71
C PHE A 157 16.60 3.34 -16.34
N ASP A 158 17.88 3.67 -16.54
CA ASP A 158 18.30 4.92 -17.20
C ASP A 158 17.77 4.98 -18.63
N GLN A 159 17.79 3.86 -19.35
CA GLN A 159 17.22 3.76 -20.69
C GLN A 159 15.70 3.98 -20.67
N TYR A 160 15.00 3.40 -19.70
CA TYR A 160 13.57 3.61 -19.51
C TYR A 160 13.26 5.09 -19.22
N LEU A 161 13.99 5.73 -18.30
CA LEU A 161 13.82 7.16 -18.00
C LEU A 161 14.08 8.02 -19.23
N ALA A 162 15.17 7.78 -19.95
CA ALA A 162 15.51 8.54 -21.15
C ALA A 162 14.44 8.39 -22.25
N SER A 163 13.99 7.16 -22.50
CA SER A 163 12.92 6.90 -23.47
C SER A 163 11.59 7.54 -23.05
N GLY A 164 11.21 7.38 -21.79
CA GLY A 164 9.99 7.97 -21.22
C GLY A 164 10.01 9.50 -21.22
N GLN A 165 11.14 10.14 -20.93
CA GLN A 165 11.28 11.60 -20.98
C GLN A 165 11.20 12.10 -22.43
N SER A 166 11.84 11.40 -23.37
CA SER A 166 11.82 11.77 -24.79
C SER A 166 10.41 11.67 -25.40
N SER A 167 9.59 10.72 -24.95
CA SER A 167 8.19 10.57 -25.36
C SER A 167 7.24 11.48 -24.57
N GLY A 168 7.71 12.12 -23.50
CA GLY A 168 6.89 12.91 -22.60
C GLY A 168 5.95 12.11 -21.70
N GLN A 169 6.12 10.79 -21.64
CA GLN A 169 5.42 9.90 -20.70
C GLN A 169 6.01 9.99 -19.29
N VAL A 170 7.33 10.10 -19.16
CA VAL A 170 8.00 10.26 -17.86
C VAL A 170 8.26 11.74 -17.63
N VAL A 171 7.81 12.26 -16.49
CA VAL A 171 8.10 13.63 -16.04
C VAL A 171 9.49 13.69 -15.42
N GLY A 172 9.86 12.68 -14.63
CA GLY A 172 11.16 12.56 -13.98
C GLY A 172 11.17 11.56 -12.84
N GLU A 173 12.35 11.37 -12.25
CA GLU A 173 12.53 10.69 -10.97
C GLU A 173 12.36 11.70 -9.83
N MET A 174 11.74 11.28 -8.73
CA MET A 174 11.67 12.10 -7.53
C MET A 174 13.06 12.12 -6.85
N PRO A 175 13.66 13.30 -6.59
CA PRO A 175 15.06 13.40 -6.16
C PRO A 175 15.32 12.88 -4.75
N GLU A 176 14.27 12.73 -3.93
CA GLU A 176 14.41 12.22 -2.56
C GLU A 176 14.16 10.71 -2.52
N HIS A 177 15.23 9.95 -2.27
CA HIS A 177 15.13 8.52 -2.04
C HIS A 177 14.61 8.25 -0.64
N ILE A 178 13.49 7.54 -0.54
CA ILE A 178 12.92 7.15 0.74
C ILE A 178 13.63 5.87 1.18
N VAL A 179 14.43 5.96 2.23
CA VAL A 179 15.06 4.77 2.84
C VAL A 179 13.98 3.95 3.55
N ILE A 180 13.80 2.71 3.10
CA ILE A 180 12.86 1.76 3.69
C ILE A 180 13.51 1.07 4.88
N GLU A 181 14.72 0.55 4.68
CA GLU A 181 15.42 -0.26 5.67
C GLU A 181 16.93 -0.04 5.58
N THR A 182 17.61 -0.18 6.71
CA THR A 182 19.07 -0.17 6.80
C THR A 182 19.52 -1.33 7.67
N ARG A 183 20.35 -2.21 7.13
CA ARG A 183 20.82 -3.42 7.81
C ARG A 183 22.36 -3.44 7.86
N PRO A 184 22.97 -3.48 9.05
CA PRO A 184 24.42 -3.68 9.15
C PRO A 184 24.78 -5.13 8.82
N MET A 185 25.85 -5.30 8.05
CA MET A 185 26.39 -6.59 7.64
C MET A 185 27.58 -7.00 8.53
N PRO A 186 27.90 -8.31 8.66
CA PRO A 186 28.99 -8.78 9.52
C PRO A 186 30.38 -8.27 9.15
N ASP A 187 30.58 -7.84 7.90
CA ASP A 187 31.83 -7.25 7.40
C ASP A 187 31.96 -5.74 7.73
N GLY A 188 30.96 -5.17 8.42
CA GLY A 188 30.90 -3.75 8.75
C GLY A 188 30.32 -2.88 7.63
N THR A 189 29.91 -3.46 6.50
CA THR A 189 29.15 -2.73 5.47
C THR A 189 27.69 -2.54 5.90
N ILE A 190 26.99 -1.66 5.20
CA ILE A 190 25.58 -1.36 5.47
C ILE A 190 24.79 -1.60 4.19
N GLU A 191 23.81 -2.50 4.27
CA GLU A 191 22.81 -2.70 3.23
C GLU A 191 21.70 -1.65 3.43
N VAL A 192 21.43 -0.86 2.38
CA VAL A 192 20.38 0.17 2.40
C VAL A 192 19.35 -0.17 1.34
N LEU A 193 18.10 -0.38 1.77
CA LEU A 193 16.97 -0.55 0.88
C LEU A 193 16.27 0.81 0.73
N TYR A 194 16.11 1.28 -0.50
CA TYR A 194 15.42 2.54 -0.78
C TYR A 194 14.33 2.35 -1.84
N LEU A 195 13.29 3.18 -1.75
CA LEU A 195 12.23 3.28 -2.73
C LEU A 195 12.60 4.37 -3.76
N ARG A 196 12.68 3.99 -5.03
CA ARG A 196 12.84 4.92 -6.15
C ARG A 196 11.47 5.21 -6.76
N GLN A 197 11.02 6.46 -6.72
CA GLN A 197 9.71 6.86 -7.27
C GLN A 197 9.87 7.57 -8.61
N ILE A 198 9.11 7.12 -9.61
CA ILE A 198 9.05 7.73 -10.95
C ILE A 198 7.69 8.41 -11.09
N ILE A 199 7.70 9.61 -11.64
CA ILE A 199 6.46 10.32 -11.99
C ILE A 199 6.21 10.16 -13.48
N GLU A 200 5.11 9.47 -13.80
CA GLU A 200 4.60 9.33 -15.16
C GLU A 200 3.40 10.26 -15.39
N ARG A 201 3.32 10.78 -16.61
CA ARG A 201 2.19 11.54 -17.14
C ARG A 201 1.55 10.74 -18.25
N GLN A 202 0.30 10.35 -18.03
CA GLN A 202 -0.54 9.76 -19.04
C GLN A 202 -1.66 10.74 -19.42
N ILE A 203 -1.79 11.03 -20.71
CA ILE A 203 -2.93 11.77 -21.24
C ILE A 203 -3.95 10.72 -21.67
N ILE A 204 -5.11 10.72 -21.02
CA ILE A 204 -6.22 9.82 -21.35
C ILE A 204 -7.32 10.62 -22.04
N ASP A 205 -7.88 10.06 -23.12
CA ASP A 205 -8.97 10.70 -23.86
C ASP A 205 -10.30 10.59 -23.12
N HIS A 206 -10.48 9.47 -22.40
CA HIS A 206 -11.71 9.12 -21.71
C HIS A 206 -11.40 8.58 -20.33
N ALA A 207 -12.00 9.20 -19.31
CA ALA A 207 -12.05 8.65 -17.96
C ALA A 207 -13.37 7.92 -17.78
N TYR A 208 -13.32 6.73 -17.19
CA TYR A 208 -14.51 5.95 -16.83
C TYR A 208 -14.55 5.79 -15.31
N ARG A 209 -15.75 5.78 -14.76
CA ARG A 209 -16.01 5.40 -13.37
C ARG A 209 -16.81 4.12 -13.39
N GLU A 210 -16.41 3.16 -12.58
CA GLU A 210 -17.19 1.96 -12.34
C GLU A 210 -18.44 2.32 -11.52
N MET A 211 -19.61 1.94 -12.03
CA MET A 211 -20.87 1.99 -11.31
C MET A 211 -21.43 0.58 -11.18
N ARG A 212 -22.17 0.34 -10.10
CA ARG A 212 -22.86 -0.92 -9.87
C ARG A 212 -24.35 -0.71 -10.09
N ASP A 213 -24.98 -1.59 -10.86
CA ASP A 213 -26.44 -1.59 -11.02
C ASP A 213 -27.15 -2.22 -9.81
N GLU A 214 -28.48 -2.16 -9.81
CA GLU A 214 -29.35 -2.72 -8.76
C GLU A 214 -29.29 -4.25 -8.67
N THR A 215 -28.80 -4.93 -9.71
CA THR A 215 -28.54 -6.38 -9.72
C THR A 215 -27.11 -6.73 -9.32
N GLY A 216 -26.27 -5.74 -9.01
CA GLY A 216 -24.90 -5.93 -8.58
C GLY A 216 -23.86 -6.01 -9.70
N ASN A 217 -24.22 -5.81 -10.98
CA ASN A 217 -23.24 -5.83 -12.07
C ASN A 217 -22.47 -4.51 -12.13
N VAL A 218 -21.17 -4.59 -12.40
CA VAL A 218 -20.30 -3.42 -12.59
C VAL A 218 -20.28 -3.04 -14.07
N PHE A 219 -20.52 -1.76 -14.37
CA PHE A 219 -20.42 -1.22 -15.73
C PHE A 219 -19.68 0.13 -15.75
N PRO A 220 -18.91 0.42 -16.80
CA PRO A 220 -18.17 1.67 -16.92
C PRO A 220 -19.11 2.80 -17.35
N VAL A 221 -19.08 3.92 -16.62
CA VAL A 221 -19.81 5.15 -16.95
C VAL A 221 -18.79 6.24 -17.30
N PRO A 222 -18.89 6.88 -18.48
CA PRO A 222 -17.95 7.92 -18.87
C PRO A 222 -18.04 9.12 -17.93
N VAL A 223 -16.89 9.56 -17.41
CA VAL A 223 -16.76 10.73 -16.55
C VAL A 223 -16.50 11.93 -17.43
N LYS A 224 -17.40 12.93 -17.37
CA LYS A 224 -17.15 14.23 -17.99
C LYS A 224 -16.12 14.97 -17.13
N LEU A 225 -14.88 15.01 -17.57
CA LEU A 225 -13.86 15.87 -16.99
C LEU A 225 -14.13 17.30 -17.46
N SER A 226 -14.61 18.15 -16.55
CA SER A 226 -14.63 19.59 -16.82
C SER A 226 -13.19 20.09 -16.77
N PRO A 227 -12.72 20.85 -17.78
CA PRO A 227 -11.41 21.46 -17.71
C PRO A 227 -11.35 22.31 -16.44
N ARG A 228 -10.32 22.08 -15.62
CA ARG A 228 -10.12 22.87 -14.41
C ARG A 228 -9.85 24.30 -14.86
N THR A 229 -10.82 25.20 -14.67
CA THR A 229 -10.61 26.62 -14.89
C THR A 229 -9.54 27.06 -13.92
N THR A 230 -8.37 27.43 -14.44
CA THR A 230 -7.24 27.89 -13.64
C THR A 230 -7.64 29.19 -12.96
N ASN A 231 -8.13 29.11 -11.73
CA ASN A 231 -8.21 30.28 -10.88
C ASN A 231 -6.77 30.66 -10.55
N SER A 232 -6.32 31.79 -11.11
CA SER A 232 -5.05 32.41 -10.76
C SER A 232 -5.03 32.65 -9.25
N PHE A 233 -4.15 31.94 -8.55
CA PHE A 233 -3.76 32.24 -7.18
C PHE A 233 -2.75 33.39 -7.17
#